data_AF-A0A960PPA5-F1
#
_entry.id   AF-A0A960PPA5-F1
#
_cell.length_a   1.000
_cell.length_b   1.000
_cell.length_c   1.000
_cell.angle_alpha   90.00
_cell.angle_beta   90.00
_cell.angle_gamma   90.00
#
_symmetry.space_group_name_H-M   'P 1'
#
loop_
_entity.id
_entity.type
_entity.pdbx_description
1 polymer ?
#
loop_
_entity_poly.entity_id
_entity_poly.type
_entity_poly.pdbx_seq_one_letter_code
_entity_poly.pdbx_strand_id
1 'polypeptide(L)'
;SHRSAGRFAKHYREMLSGKSEHSLIGDELSLPSILGRATYIYRHRELVSGVHCHRLDLVAQPERNVPSAQALADATEGSLWLAVEGLHMVRWQTRLVRSVHQGIARVEKLQLRVELEERGESWLPSEIELLSEVGIGPITLRKRNRYLYSEFRRRP
;
A
#
# COMPACT_ATOMS: atom_id res chain seq x y z
N SER A 1 -7.03 14.79 20.35
CA SER A 1 -7.84 13.96 21.31
C SER A 1 -7.38 12.49 21.42
N HIS A 2 -7.38 11.91 22.63
CA HIS A 2 -6.95 10.51 22.89
C HIS A 2 -7.74 9.45 22.08
N ARG A 3 -9.01 9.71 21.75
CA ARG A 3 -9.84 8.80 20.95
C ARG A 3 -9.46 8.76 19.48
N SER A 4 -8.97 9.87 18.90
CA SER A 4 -8.55 9.92 17.50
C SER A 4 -7.17 9.29 17.28
N ALA A 5 -6.24 9.49 18.21
CA ALA A 5 -4.93 8.81 18.22
C ALA A 5 -5.09 7.29 18.40
N GLY A 6 -5.99 6.85 19.28
CA GLY A 6 -6.36 5.44 19.43
C GLY A 6 -6.98 4.85 18.18
N ARG A 7 -7.84 5.61 17.47
CA ARG A 7 -8.41 5.21 16.17
C ARG A 7 -7.37 5.07 15.07
N PHE A 8 -6.38 5.96 15.00
CA PHE A 8 -5.30 5.89 14.01
C PHE A 8 -4.32 4.76 14.32
N ALA A 9 -3.90 4.60 15.58
CA ALA A 9 -3.07 3.47 15.98
C ALA A 9 -3.80 2.14 15.76
N LYS A 10 -5.12 2.09 16.00
CA LYS A 10 -5.96 0.95 15.62
C LYS A 10 -5.96 0.77 14.11
N HIS A 11 -6.31 1.79 13.32
CA HIS A 11 -6.39 1.71 11.86
C HIS A 11 -5.06 1.39 11.16
N TYR A 12 -3.94 1.91 11.65
CA TYR A 12 -2.59 1.62 11.17
C TYR A 12 -2.16 0.21 11.56
N ARG A 13 -2.47 -0.22 12.78
CA ARG A 13 -2.25 -1.60 13.22
C ARG A 13 -3.15 -2.58 12.47
N GLU A 14 -4.38 -2.22 12.13
CA GLU A 14 -5.30 -2.96 11.27
C GLU A 14 -4.79 -3.01 9.82
N MET A 15 -4.27 -1.89 9.30
CA MET A 15 -3.65 -1.81 7.98
C MET A 15 -2.40 -2.68 7.88
N LEU A 16 -1.55 -2.70 8.93
CA LEU A 16 -0.32 -3.51 9.00
C LEU A 16 -0.54 -4.97 9.39
N SER A 17 -1.58 -5.27 10.17
CA SER A 17 -1.95 -6.65 10.55
C SER A 17 -2.90 -7.31 9.55
N GLY A 18 -3.44 -6.53 8.62
CA GLY A 18 -4.40 -6.98 7.62
C GLY A 18 -5.80 -7.28 8.16
N LYS A 19 -6.05 -7.11 9.46
CA LYS A 19 -7.36 -7.38 10.10
C LYS A 19 -8.09 -6.07 10.29
N SER A 20 -9.21 -5.84 9.61
CA SER A 20 -10.10 -4.71 9.96
C SER A 20 -11.52 -5.20 10.22
N GLU A 21 -12.10 -4.82 11.37
CA GLU A 21 -13.45 -5.22 11.79
C GLU A 21 -14.57 -4.70 10.86
N HIS A 22 -14.24 -3.86 9.87
CA HIS A 22 -15.16 -3.26 8.90
C HIS A 22 -14.66 -3.34 7.45
N SER A 23 -13.90 -4.37 7.07
CA SER A 23 -13.51 -4.53 5.67
C SER A 23 -14.71 -5.01 4.85
N LEU A 24 -15.35 -4.09 4.12
CA LEU A 24 -16.25 -4.43 3.00
C LEU A 24 -15.54 -5.24 1.91
N ILE A 25 -14.21 -5.33 1.98
CA ILE A 25 -13.35 -5.94 0.96
C ILE A 25 -12.36 -6.94 1.62
N GLY A 26 -12.78 -7.70 2.65
CA GLY A 26 -11.98 -8.78 3.28
C GLY A 26 -10.59 -8.39 3.84
N ASP A 27 -9.98 -9.28 4.61
CA ASP A 27 -8.60 -9.11 5.11
C ASP A 27 -7.54 -9.42 4.01
N GLU A 28 -7.98 -10.10 2.95
CA GLU A 28 -7.13 -10.58 1.86
C GLU A 28 -6.60 -9.46 0.96
N LEU A 29 -7.26 -8.29 0.96
CA LEU A 29 -6.91 -7.15 0.10
C LEU A 29 -6.20 -6.02 0.88
N SER A 30 -5.73 -6.32 2.09
CA SER A 30 -4.86 -5.43 2.85
C SER A 30 -3.47 -5.31 2.21
N LEU A 31 -2.82 -4.16 2.45
CA LEU A 31 -1.48 -3.88 1.91
C LEU A 31 -0.43 -4.94 2.29
N PRO A 32 -0.33 -5.42 3.54
CA PRO A 32 0.58 -6.50 3.92
C PRO A 32 0.26 -7.81 3.22
N SER A 33 -1.03 -8.09 2.97
CA SER A 33 -1.45 -9.28 2.24
C SER A 33 -0.98 -9.24 0.78
N ILE A 34 -1.05 -8.07 0.14
CA ILE A 34 -0.55 -7.88 -1.23
C ILE A 34 0.98 -7.97 -1.26
N LEU A 35 1.66 -7.30 -0.33
CA LEU A 35 3.13 -7.34 -0.21
C LEU A 35 3.65 -8.76 0.05
N GLY A 36 3.04 -9.48 0.99
CA GLY A 36 3.44 -10.86 1.31
C GLY A 36 3.25 -11.86 0.17
N ARG A 37 2.50 -11.49 -0.87
CA ARG A 37 2.20 -12.33 -2.05
C ARG A 37 2.92 -11.87 -3.33
N ALA A 38 3.54 -10.69 -3.30
CA ALA A 38 4.23 -10.13 -4.45
C ALA A 38 5.59 -10.82 -4.67
N THR A 39 6.04 -10.82 -5.92
CA THR A 39 7.37 -11.31 -6.28
C THR A 39 8.32 -10.13 -6.39
N TYR A 40 9.48 -10.23 -5.73
CA TYR A 40 10.46 -9.15 -5.63
C TYR A 40 11.77 -9.50 -6.32
N ILE A 41 12.37 -8.51 -6.98
CA ILE A 41 13.73 -8.57 -7.51
C ILE A 41 14.56 -7.52 -6.78
N TYR A 42 15.60 -7.96 -6.07
CA TYR A 42 16.60 -7.04 -5.55
C TYR A 42 17.36 -6.38 -6.70
N ARG A 43 17.51 -5.04 -6.64
CA ARG A 43 18.23 -4.28 -7.65
C ARG A 43 19.60 -3.84 -7.14
N HIS A 44 19.61 -2.86 -6.26
CA HIS A 44 20.83 -2.24 -5.74
C HIS A 44 20.51 -1.42 -4.49
N ARG A 45 21.54 -0.79 -3.92
CA ARG A 45 21.41 0.21 -2.88
C ARG A 45 21.37 1.60 -3.50
N GLU A 46 20.44 2.44 -3.08
CA GLU A 46 20.34 3.83 -3.52
C GLU A 46 19.97 4.76 -2.36
N LEU A 47 20.20 6.06 -2.55
CA LEU A 47 19.84 7.08 -1.56
C LEU A 47 18.42 7.60 -1.87
N VAL A 48 17.50 7.47 -0.91
CA VAL A 48 16.13 7.96 -1.03
C VAL A 48 15.82 8.89 0.13
N SER A 49 15.48 10.14 -0.17
CA SER A 49 15.17 11.16 0.85
C SER A 49 16.25 11.28 1.94
N GLY A 50 17.52 11.13 1.57
CA GLY A 50 18.66 11.17 2.49
C GLY A 50 18.94 9.86 3.25
N VAL A 51 18.16 8.80 3.02
CA VAL A 51 18.30 7.50 3.67
C VAL A 51 18.87 6.47 2.70
N HIS A 52 19.92 5.76 3.10
CA HIS A 52 20.44 4.64 2.31
C HIS A 52 19.46 3.48 2.33
N CYS A 53 19.02 3.03 1.15
CA CYS A 53 17.98 2.03 1.00
C CYS A 53 18.41 0.87 0.10
N HIS A 54 17.93 -0.34 0.41
CA HIS A 54 17.80 -1.43 -0.54
C HIS A 54 16.56 -1.21 -1.41
N ARG A 55 16.72 -1.25 -2.74
CA ARG A 55 15.60 -1.23 -3.68
C ARG A 55 15.19 -2.65 -4.08
N LEU A 56 13.91 -2.96 -3.87
CA LEU A 56 13.25 -4.18 -4.29
C LEU A 56 12.17 -3.83 -5.32
N ASP A 57 12.26 -4.36 -6.53
CA ASP A 57 11.21 -4.15 -7.54
C ASP A 57 10.16 -5.25 -7.43
N LEU A 58 8.89 -4.85 -7.35
CA LEU A 58 7.73 -5.73 -7.44
C LEU A 58 7.48 -6.01 -8.92
N VAL A 59 7.42 -7.29 -9.29
CA VAL A 59 7.22 -7.72 -10.66
C VAL A 59 5.85 -8.39 -10.80
N ALA A 60 5.02 -7.81 -11.66
CA ALA A 60 3.76 -8.41 -12.05
C ALA A 60 4.01 -9.80 -12.66
N GLN A 61 3.24 -10.78 -12.20
CA GLN A 61 3.28 -12.15 -12.70
C GLN A 61 2.26 -12.33 -13.83
N PRO A 62 2.43 -13.34 -14.70
CA PRO A 62 1.42 -13.69 -15.70
C PRO A 62 0.03 -13.90 -15.07
N GLU A 63 -1.02 -13.70 -15.85
CA GLU A 63 -2.38 -13.97 -15.40
C GLU A 63 -2.56 -15.46 -15.11
N ARG A 64 -3.13 -15.77 -13.94
CA ARG A 64 -3.37 -17.13 -13.46
C ARG A 64 -4.76 -17.20 -12.85
N ASN A 65 -5.37 -18.38 -12.89
CA ASN A 65 -6.63 -18.61 -12.20
C ASN A 65 -6.36 -18.85 -10.71
N VAL A 66 -6.21 -17.76 -9.95
CA VAL A 66 -5.84 -17.75 -8.53
C VAL A 66 -6.85 -16.94 -7.70
N PRO A 67 -6.88 -17.11 -6.37
CA PRO A 67 -7.70 -16.27 -5.50
C PRO A 67 -7.45 -14.78 -5.75
N SER A 68 -8.48 -13.97 -5.54
CA SER A 68 -8.53 -12.60 -6.03
C SER A 68 -7.46 -11.69 -5.41
N ALA A 69 -7.05 -11.94 -4.17
CA ALA A 69 -5.92 -11.25 -3.54
C ALA A 69 -4.56 -11.57 -4.21
N GLN A 70 -4.34 -12.84 -4.58
CA GLN A 70 -3.15 -13.22 -5.35
C GLN A 70 -3.22 -12.64 -6.77
N ALA A 71 -4.40 -12.62 -7.40
CA ALA A 71 -4.58 -12.01 -8.70
C ALA A 71 -4.24 -10.51 -8.68
N LEU A 72 -4.59 -9.81 -7.59
CA LEU A 72 -4.20 -8.41 -7.39
C LEU A 72 -2.70 -8.25 -7.23
N ALA A 73 -2.04 -9.08 -6.41
CA ALA A 73 -0.59 -9.06 -6.27
C ALA A 73 0.14 -9.38 -7.59
N ASP A 74 -0.33 -10.39 -8.33
CA ASP A 74 0.21 -10.78 -9.63
C ASP A 74 0.02 -9.68 -10.68
N ALA A 75 -1.02 -8.85 -10.55
CA ALA A 75 -1.31 -7.73 -11.44
C ALA A 75 -0.63 -6.43 -11.04
N THR A 76 0.23 -6.45 -10.02
CA THR A 76 0.83 -5.26 -9.45
C THR A 76 2.33 -5.22 -9.72
N GLU A 77 2.84 -4.06 -10.13
CA GLU A 77 4.28 -3.80 -10.27
C GLU A 77 4.67 -2.52 -9.55
N GLY A 78 5.94 -2.39 -9.20
CA GLY A 78 6.42 -1.21 -8.49
C GLY A 78 7.79 -1.40 -7.87
N SER A 79 8.07 -0.59 -6.86
CA SER A 79 9.31 -0.63 -6.11
C SER A 79 9.07 -0.34 -4.63
N LEU A 80 9.79 -1.07 -3.79
CA LEU A 80 9.83 -0.95 -2.33
C LEU A 80 11.27 -0.58 -1.94
N TRP A 81 11.40 0.42 -1.09
CA TRP A 81 12.68 0.89 -0.56
C TRP A 81 12.72 0.64 0.94
N LEU A 82 13.69 -0.17 1.37
CA LEU A 82 13.92 -0.51 2.76
C LEU A 82 15.23 0.13 3.22
N ALA A 83 15.23 0.85 4.33
CA ALA A 83 16.43 1.40 4.93
C ALA A 83 17.47 0.28 5.14
N VAL A 84 18.73 0.55 4.82
CA VAL A 84 19.82 -0.41 5.06
C VAL A 84 19.93 -0.72 6.55
N GLU A 85 19.71 0.29 7.38
CA GLU A 85 19.65 0.16 8.82
C GLU A 85 18.23 -0.20 9.26
N GLY A 86 18.08 -1.35 9.94
CA GLY A 86 16.80 -1.79 10.51
C GLY A 86 15.75 -2.31 9.52
N LEU A 87 15.99 -2.24 8.20
CA LEU A 87 15.08 -2.72 7.15
C LEU A 87 13.67 -2.08 7.21
N HIS A 88 13.59 -0.86 7.74
CA HIS A 88 12.35 -0.12 7.79
C HIS A 88 11.92 0.34 6.39
N MET A 89 10.62 0.29 6.09
CA MET A 89 10.11 0.80 4.83
C MET A 89 10.24 2.32 4.80
N VAL A 90 10.95 2.84 3.80
CA VAL A 90 11.15 4.29 3.56
C VAL A 90 10.19 4.79 2.51
N ARG A 91 10.01 4.01 1.45
CA ARG A 91 9.10 4.33 0.35
C ARG A 91 8.52 3.05 -0.21
N TRP A 92 7.28 3.15 -0.68
CA TRP A 92 6.69 2.15 -1.54
C TRP A 92 5.91 2.84 -2.64
N GLN A 93 6.12 2.42 -3.87
CA GLN A 93 5.37 2.90 -5.02
C GLN A 93 4.94 1.71 -5.84
N THR A 94 3.66 1.64 -6.17
CA THR A 94 3.13 0.50 -6.91
C THR A 94 1.94 0.89 -7.75
N ARG A 95 1.72 0.15 -8.83
CA ARG A 95 0.56 0.30 -9.70
C ARG A 95 0.06 -1.04 -10.20
N LEU A 96 -1.22 -1.06 -10.50
CA LEU A 96 -1.86 -2.12 -11.25
C LEU A 96 -1.48 -2.01 -12.74
N VAL A 97 -1.05 -3.11 -13.35
CA VAL A 97 -0.70 -3.17 -14.78
C VAL A 97 -1.80 -3.78 -15.65
N ARG A 98 -2.76 -4.47 -15.03
CA ARG A 98 -3.92 -5.07 -15.71
C ARG A 98 -5.11 -5.10 -14.77
N SER A 99 -6.31 -5.00 -15.30
CA SER A 99 -7.52 -5.03 -14.47
C SER A 99 -7.69 -6.36 -13.75
N VAL A 100 -8.20 -6.34 -12.52
CA VAL A 100 -8.48 -7.54 -11.72
C VAL A 100 -9.93 -7.56 -11.29
N HIS A 101 -10.58 -8.72 -11.48
CA HIS A 101 -11.95 -8.94 -11.02
C HIS A 101 -11.99 -9.36 -9.55
N GLN A 102 -12.93 -8.77 -8.83
CA GLN A 102 -13.19 -8.98 -7.40
C GLN A 102 -14.71 -9.13 -7.23
N GLY A 103 -15.23 -10.34 -7.45
CA GLY A 103 -16.67 -10.57 -7.55
C GLY A 103 -17.28 -9.74 -8.69
N ILE A 104 -18.27 -8.90 -8.37
CA ILE A 104 -18.92 -7.99 -9.33
C ILE A 104 -18.11 -6.73 -9.64
N ALA A 105 -17.04 -6.47 -8.89
CA ALA A 105 -16.20 -5.30 -9.07
C ALA A 105 -15.02 -5.62 -9.98
N ARG A 106 -14.65 -4.66 -10.83
CA ARG A 106 -13.44 -4.69 -11.64
C ARG A 106 -12.53 -3.56 -11.18
N VAL A 107 -11.40 -3.89 -10.58
CA VAL A 107 -10.36 -2.90 -10.27
C VAL A 107 -9.61 -2.61 -11.57
N GLU A 108 -9.84 -1.45 -12.15
CA GLU A 108 -9.27 -1.04 -13.43
C GLU A 108 -7.95 -0.30 -13.24
N LYS A 109 -7.87 0.50 -12.17
CA LYS A 109 -6.67 1.23 -11.80
C LYS A 109 -6.49 1.19 -10.30
N LEU A 110 -5.27 0.92 -9.88
CA LEU A 110 -4.81 1.10 -8.51
C LEU A 110 -3.39 1.64 -8.59
N GLN A 111 -3.14 2.77 -7.95
CA GLN A 111 -1.79 3.31 -7.78
C GLN A 111 -1.65 3.73 -6.34
N LEU A 112 -0.57 3.31 -5.72
CA LEU A 112 -0.24 3.63 -4.34
C LEU A 112 1.17 4.18 -4.30
N ARG A 113 1.32 5.30 -3.58
CA ARG A 113 2.61 5.83 -3.16
C ARG A 113 2.55 6.05 -1.67
N VAL A 114 3.52 5.52 -0.96
CA VAL A 114 3.71 5.71 0.48
C VAL A 114 5.12 6.19 0.69
N GLU A 115 5.28 7.26 1.46
CA GLU A 115 6.56 7.70 1.97
C GLU A 115 6.52 7.69 3.49
N LEU A 116 7.60 7.23 4.10
CA LEU A 116 7.80 7.21 5.54
C LEU A 116 9.03 8.03 5.87
N GLU A 117 8.96 8.71 7.00
CA GLU A 117 10.06 9.45 7.58
C GLU A 117 10.37 8.91 8.97
N GLU A 118 11.65 8.92 9.31
CA GLU A 118 12.09 8.65 10.67
C GLU A 118 11.65 9.79 11.61
N ARG A 119 11.06 9.41 12.73
CA ARG A 119 10.56 10.32 13.77
C ARG A 119 10.89 9.75 15.14
N GLY A 120 12.09 10.08 15.64
CA GLY A 120 12.61 9.48 16.87
C GLY A 120 12.88 8.00 16.63
N GLU A 121 12.33 7.11 17.45
CA GLU A 121 12.53 5.66 17.35
C GLU A 121 11.54 4.95 16.41
N SER A 122 10.77 5.69 15.60
CA SER A 122 9.71 5.11 14.76
C SER A 122 9.70 5.69 13.35
N TRP A 123 9.34 4.85 12.38
CA TRP A 123 9.11 5.24 10.98
C TRP A 123 7.63 5.48 10.77
N LEU A 124 7.25 6.72 10.46
CA LEU A 124 5.86 7.12 10.32
C LEU A 124 5.56 7.57 8.89
N PRO A 125 4.37 7.27 8.34
CA PRO A 125 3.98 7.76 7.02
C PRO A 125 4.01 9.29 6.98
N SER A 126 4.83 9.87 6.12
CA SER A 126 4.84 11.30 5.81
C SER A 126 3.79 11.64 4.76
N GLU A 127 3.57 10.74 3.80
CA GLU A 127 2.61 10.87 2.71
C GLU A 127 2.07 9.50 2.29
N ILE A 128 0.75 9.43 2.07
CA ILE A 128 0.08 8.29 1.43
C ILE A 128 -0.80 8.84 0.31
N GLU A 129 -0.53 8.43 -0.92
CA GLU A 129 -1.36 8.72 -2.07
C GLU A 129 -1.91 7.43 -2.66
N LEU A 130 -3.24 7.35 -2.78
CA LEU A 130 -3.96 6.24 -3.35
C LEU A 130 -4.90 6.74 -4.45
N LEU A 131 -4.65 6.32 -5.67
CA LEU A 131 -5.54 6.51 -6.81
C LEU A 131 -6.18 5.17 -7.15
N SER A 132 -7.51 5.12 -7.17
CA SER A 132 -8.27 3.93 -7.55
C SER A 132 -9.35 4.25 -8.57
N GLU A 133 -9.56 3.30 -9.48
CA GLU A 133 -10.68 3.25 -10.42
C GLU A 133 -11.28 1.84 -10.38
N VAL A 134 -12.56 1.78 -10.02
CA VAL A 134 -13.28 0.52 -9.83
C VAL A 134 -14.60 0.57 -10.60
N GLY A 135 -14.77 -0.34 -11.55
CA GLY A 135 -16.02 -0.58 -12.26
C GLY A 135 -16.93 -1.53 -11.47
N ILE A 136 -18.22 -1.22 -11.36
CA ILE A 136 -19.26 -2.08 -10.79
C ILE A 136 -20.46 -2.02 -11.74
N GLY A 137 -20.61 -3.05 -12.58
CA GLY A 137 -21.61 -3.06 -13.64
C GLY A 137 -21.42 -1.88 -14.61
N PRO A 138 -22.45 -1.03 -14.85
CA PRO A 138 -22.33 0.13 -15.72
C PRO A 138 -21.68 1.35 -15.04
N ILE A 139 -21.43 1.29 -13.73
CA ILE A 139 -20.93 2.42 -12.94
C ILE A 139 -19.41 2.31 -12.80
N THR A 140 -18.69 3.40 -13.03
CA THR A 140 -17.26 3.50 -12.73
C THR A 140 -17.04 4.51 -11.61
N LEU A 141 -16.44 4.05 -10.51
CA LEU A 141 -16.08 4.87 -9.37
C LEU A 141 -14.59 5.22 -9.44
N ARG A 142 -14.30 6.52 -9.46
CA ARG A 142 -12.94 7.06 -9.45
C ARG A 142 -12.70 7.78 -8.14
N LYS A 143 -11.61 7.43 -7.45
CA LYS A 143 -11.23 8.07 -6.19
C LYS A 143 -9.74 8.34 -6.15
N ARG A 144 -9.36 9.57 -5.82
CA ARG A 144 -7.99 9.91 -5.45
C ARG A 144 -8.00 10.37 -4.00
N ASN A 145 -7.27 9.66 -3.16
CA ASN A 145 -7.06 10.03 -1.77
C ASN A 145 -5.59 10.37 -1.61
N ARG A 146 -5.32 11.51 -0.97
CA ARG A 146 -3.98 11.90 -0.56
C ARG A 146 -4.08 12.24 0.92
N TYR A 147 -3.18 11.68 1.70
CA TYR A 147 -3.08 11.87 3.13
C TYR A 147 -1.67 12.33 3.46
N LEU A 148 -1.54 13.48 4.11
CA LEU A 148 -0.24 14.02 4.52
C LEU A 148 -0.14 13.99 6.04
N TYR A 149 1.04 13.65 6.58
CA TYR A 149 1.26 13.57 8.02
C TYR A 149 0.89 14.88 8.77
N SER A 150 1.07 16.04 8.13
CA SER A 150 0.70 17.35 8.69
C SER A 150 -0.81 17.50 8.94
N GLU A 151 -1.65 16.80 8.16
CA GLU A 151 -3.11 16.77 8.35
C GLU A 151 -3.49 16.00 9.63
N PHE A 152 -2.61 15.13 10.12
CA PHE A 152 -2.75 14.41 11.39
C PHE A 152 -2.15 15.17 12.58
N ARG A 153 -1.32 16.20 12.32
CA ARG A 153 -0.69 17.05 13.35
C ARG A 153 -1.57 18.23 13.78
N ARG A 154 -2.54 18.64 12.95
CA ARG A 154 -3.49 19.72 13.28
C ARG A 154 -4.79 19.18 13.88
N ARG A 155 -4.75 18.82 15.17
CA ARG A 155 -5.86 19.02 16.11
C ARG A 155 -5.41 18.66 17.53
N PRO A 156 -5.51 19.58 18.52
CA PRO A 156 -5.30 19.24 19.93
C PRO A 156 -6.18 18.06 20.40
#